data_AF-A0A7U3NLU4-F1
#
_entry.id   AF-A0A7U3NLU4-F1
#
_cell.length_a   1.000
_cell.length_b   1.000
_cell.length_c   1.000
_cell.angle_alpha   90.00
_cell.angle_beta   90.00
_cell.angle_gamma   90.00
#
_symmetry.space_group_name_H-M   'P 1'
#
loop_
_entity.id
_entity.type
_entity.pdbx_description
1 polymer ?
#
loop_
_entity_poly.entity_id
_entity_poly.type
_entity_poly.pdbx_seq_one_letter_code
_entity_poly.pdbx_strand_id
1 'polypeptide(L)'
;MDKNLIIDVGVHLGEDTEYYLKKGFRVVGIEADPQLYQTTKKRLQSYINDGQLQLLNVAIAAQDGDITFYTNLNNSEWVYL
;
A
#
# COMPACT_ATOMS: atom_id res chain seq x y z
N MET A 1 10.21 16.22 11.06
CA MET A 1 9.35 15.10 10.61
C MET A 1 7.90 15.50 10.82
N ASP A 2 7.04 15.21 9.86
CA ASP A 2 5.61 15.37 10.05
C ASP A 2 5.09 14.28 10.99
N LYS A 3 4.43 14.67 12.08
CA LYS A 3 3.89 13.75 13.09
C LYS A 3 2.58 13.08 12.63
N ASN A 4 1.96 13.61 11.58
CA ASN A 4 0.70 13.13 11.03
C ASN A 4 0.90 12.28 9.77
N LEU A 5 2.15 11.96 9.41
CA LEU A 5 2.47 11.10 8.27
C LEU A 5 2.77 9.68 8.75
N ILE A 6 2.09 8.71 8.15
CA ILE A 6 2.34 7.27 8.30
C ILE A 6 2.83 6.72 6.97
N ILE A 7 3.84 5.85 7.03
CA ILE A 7 4.29 5.05 5.89
C ILE A 7 3.86 3.61 6.19
N ASP A 8 2.96 3.09 5.36
CA ASP A 8 2.41 1.74 5.48
C ASP A 8 3.01 0.86 4.37
N VAL A 9 3.79 -0.15 4.74
CA VAL A 9 4.55 -0.99 3.81
C VAL A 9 3.95 -2.39 3.81
N GLY A 10 3.44 -2.82 2.66
CA GLY A 10 2.64 -4.04 2.55
C GLY A 10 1.17 -3.77 2.88
N VAL A 11 0.56 -2.85 2.12
CA VAL A 11 -0.82 -2.37 2.37
C VAL A 11 -1.87 -3.49 2.27
N HIS A 12 -1.62 -4.50 1.44
CA HIS A 12 -2.53 -5.61 1.16
C HIS A 12 -3.94 -5.09 0.78
N LEU A 13 -4.99 -5.50 1.49
CA LEU A 13 -6.36 -5.04 1.29
C LEU A 13 -6.64 -3.66 1.89
N GLY A 14 -5.69 -3.07 2.64
CA GLY A 14 -5.66 -1.69 3.13
C GLY A 14 -6.40 -1.44 4.44
N GLU A 15 -6.60 -2.45 5.28
CA GLU A 15 -7.31 -2.34 6.56
C GLU A 15 -6.59 -1.36 7.51
N ASP A 16 -5.28 -1.51 7.68
CA ASP A 16 -4.47 -0.65 8.54
C ASP A 16 -4.36 0.76 7.97
N THR A 17 -4.06 0.89 6.67
CA THR A 17 -4.12 2.17 5.95
C THR A 17 -5.44 2.89 6.20
N GLU A 18 -6.59 2.23 6.05
CA GLU A 18 -7.90 2.86 6.27
C GLU A 18 -8.12 3.25 7.74
N TYR A 19 -7.66 2.42 8.68
CA TYR A 19 -7.72 2.73 10.11
C TYR A 19 -6.98 4.04 10.43
N TYR A 20 -5.80 4.23 9.85
CA TYR A 20 -5.02 5.46 10.04
C TYR A 20 -5.66 6.67 9.35
N LEU A 21 -6.17 6.51 8.12
CA LEU A 21 -6.89 7.57 7.40
C LEU A 21 -8.12 8.06 8.18
N LYS A 22 -8.92 7.14 8.75
CA LYS A 22 -10.06 7.48 9.60
C LYS A 22 -9.69 8.28 10.86
N LYS A 23 -8.45 8.16 11.33
CA LYS A 23 -7.91 8.96 12.45
C LYS A 23 -7.40 10.34 12.03
N GLY A 24 -7.43 10.66 10.74
CA GLY A 24 -6.99 11.95 10.20
C GLY A 24 -5.49 12.02 9.87
N PHE A 25 -4.79 10.88 9.84
CA PHE A 25 -3.41 10.84 9.37
C PHE A 25 -3.35 10.93 7.84
N ARG A 26 -2.22 11.42 7.33
CA ARG A 26 -1.84 11.24 5.93
C ARG A 26 -1.06 9.94 5.81
N VAL A 27 -1.33 9.17 4.78
CA VAL A 27 -0.69 7.85 4.59
C VAL A 27 -0.01 7.78 3.23
N VAL A 28 1.24 7.32 3.22
CA VAL A 28 1.89 6.80 2.01
C VAL A 28 1.85 5.27 2.12
N GLY A 29 0.99 4.64 1.33
CA GLY A 29 0.84 3.19 1.28
C GLY A 29 1.68 2.60 0.14
N ILE A 30 2.39 1.51 0.41
CA ILE A 30 3.24 0.81 -0.55
C ILE A 30 2.77 -0.63 -0.69
N GLU A 31 2.37 -1.01 -1.90
CA GLU A 31 1.89 -2.36 -2.23
C GLU A 31 2.61 -2.91 -3.47
N ALA A 32 3.26 -4.07 -3.34
CA ALA A 32 3.98 -4.67 -4.44
C ALA A 32 3.04 -5.44 -5.39
N ASP A 33 2.01 -6.10 -4.88
CA ASP A 33 1.06 -6.88 -5.64
C ASP A 33 0.15 -5.97 -6.48
N PRO A 34 0.22 -6.03 -7.82
CA PRO A 34 -0.59 -5.19 -8.68
C PRO A 34 -2.10 -5.43 -8.53
N GLN A 35 -2.53 -6.66 -8.20
CA GLN A 35 -3.95 -7.00 -8.02
C GLN A 35 -4.49 -6.43 -6.72
N LEU A 36 -3.74 -6.56 -5.61
CA LEU A 36 -4.12 -5.96 -4.32
C LEU A 36 -4.09 -4.43 -4.42
N TYR A 37 -3.06 -3.87 -5.07
CA TYR A 37 -3.00 -2.43 -5.33
C TYR A 37 -4.25 -1.91 -6.04
N GLN A 38 -4.70 -2.54 -7.13
CA GLN A 38 -5.90 -2.08 -7.85
C GLN A 38 -7.17 -2.23 -7.01
N THR A 39 -7.25 -3.30 -6.21
CA THR A 39 -8.38 -3.54 -5.30
C THR A 39 -8.45 -2.46 -4.23
N THR A 40 -7.34 -2.20 -3.55
CA THR A 40 -7.23 -1.20 -2.48
C THR A 40 -7.39 0.21 -3.02
N LYS A 41 -6.80 0.53 -4.19
CA LYS A 41 -6.98 1.81 -4.86
C LYS A 41 -8.45 2.14 -5.11
N LYS A 42 -9.22 1.19 -5.65
CA LYS A 42 -10.65 1.37 -5.87
C LYS A 42 -11.41 1.56 -4.56
N ARG A 43 -11.08 0.75 -3.54
CA ARG A 43 -11.74 0.78 -2.23
C ARG A 43 -11.51 2.09 -1.47
N LEU A 44 -10.30 2.64 -1.55
CA LEU A 44 -9.87 3.85 -0.83
C LEU A 44 -9.78 5.09 -1.74
N GLN A 45 -10.44 5.07 -2.89
CA GLN A 45 -10.34 6.11 -3.92
C GLN A 45 -10.72 7.52 -3.40
N SER A 46 -11.65 7.62 -2.45
CA SER A 46 -12.01 8.91 -1.82
C SER A 46 -10.81 9.54 -1.11
N TYR A 47 -10.10 8.78 -0.29
CA TYR A 47 -8.91 9.27 0.43
C TYR A 47 -7.77 9.65 -0.52
N ILE A 48 -7.67 8.97 -1.67
CA ILE A 48 -6.70 9.31 -2.73
C ILE A 48 -7.09 10.64 -3.38
N ASN A 49 -8.37 10.82 -3.73
CA ASN A 49 -8.88 12.04 -4.35
C ASN A 49 -8.72 13.26 -3.43
N ASP A 50 -8.93 13.05 -2.13
CA ASP A 50 -8.80 14.09 -1.10
C ASP A 50 -7.33 14.37 -0.72
N GLY A 51 -6.38 13.61 -1.28
CA GLY A 51 -4.94 13.77 -1.06
C GLY A 51 -4.44 13.26 0.31
N GLN A 52 -5.29 12.57 1.06
CA GLN A 52 -4.93 12.00 2.37
C GLN A 52 -4.15 10.69 2.21
N LEU A 53 -4.38 9.93 1.13
CA LEU A 53 -3.66 8.71 0.78
C LEU A 53 -2.86 8.90 -0.53
N GLN A 54 -1.56 8.62 -0.47
CA GLN A 54 -0.74 8.33 -1.64
C GLN A 54 -0.47 6.82 -1.68
N LEU A 55 -1.03 6.11 -2.65
CA LEU A 55 -0.83 4.67 -2.82
C LEU A 55 0.15 4.39 -3.96
N LEU A 56 1.22 3.66 -3.69
CA LEU A 56 2.29 3.33 -4.63
C LEU A 56 2.26 1.82 -4.94
N ASN A 57 2.30 1.47 -6.23
CA ASN A 57 2.45 0.08 -6.66
C ASN A 57 3.92 -0.22 -6.95
N VAL A 58 4.71 -0.43 -5.90
CA VAL A 58 6.16 -0.68 -5.98
C VAL A 58 6.58 -1.68 -4.91
N ALA A 59 7.68 -2.39 -5.16
CA ALA A 59 8.36 -3.20 -4.16
C ALA A 59 9.39 -2.37 -3.39
N ILE A 60 9.68 -2.78 -2.15
CA ILE A 60 10.82 -2.24 -1.38
C ILE A 60 12.04 -3.13 -1.61
N ALA A 61 13.10 -2.55 -2.13
CA ALA A 61 14.36 -3.23 -2.42
C ALA A 61 15.55 -2.33 -2.06
N ALA A 62 16.75 -2.92 -2.00
CA ALA A 62 17.99 -2.19 -1.69
C ALA A 62 18.45 -1.27 -2.83
N GLN A 63 17.99 -1.53 -4.06
CA GLN A 63 18.35 -0.79 -5.27
C GLN A 63 17.12 -0.66 -6.16
N ASP A 64 17.10 0.40 -6.96
CA ASP A 64 16.06 0.62 -7.96
C ASP A 64 16.19 -0.38 -9.11
N GLY A 65 15.05 -0.85 -9.63
CA GLY A 65 14.99 -1.76 -10.77
C GLY A 65 13.71 -2.56 -10.80
N ASP A 66 13.57 -3.37 -11.84
CA ASP A 66 12.47 -4.33 -11.97
C ASP A 66 12.77 -5.58 -11.15
N ILE A 67 11.73 -6.18 -10.56
CA ILE A 67 11.83 -7.38 -9.73
C ILE A 67 10.73 -8.36 -10.12
N THR A 68 11.04 -9.66 -10.08
CA THR A 68 10.03 -10.70 -10.33
C THR A 68 9.23 -10.92 -9.05
N PHE A 69 7.96 -10.53 -9.08
CA PHE A 69 7.06 -10.74 -7.95
C PHE A 69 6.43 -12.13 -7.98
N TYR A 70 6.52 -12.86 -6.87
CA TYR A 70 5.91 -14.18 -6.71
C TYR A 70 4.84 -14.15 -5.63
N THR A 71 3.63 -14.59 -5.99
CA THR A 71 2.52 -14.76 -5.06
C THR A 71 2.44 -16.18 -4.53
N ASN A 72 2.02 -16.33 -3.28
CA ASN A 72 1.62 -17.62 -2.77
C ASN A 72 0.14 -17.87 -3.11
N LEU A 73 -0.12 -18.98 -3.80
CA LEU A 73 -1.48 -19.33 -4.28
C LEU A 73 -2.47 -19.65 -3.15
N ASN A 74 -1.98 -19.98 -1.96
CA ASN A 74 -2.80 -20.36 -0.81
C ASN A 74 -2.91 -19.25 0.25
N ASN A 75 -2.03 -18.24 0.20
CA ASN A 75 -2.02 -17.17 1.18
C ASN A 75 -1.51 -15.85 0.56
N SER A 76 -2.40 -14.88 0.39
CA SER A 76 -2.06 -13.59 -0.21
C SER A 76 -1.18 -12.69 0.65
N GLU A 77 -0.99 -13.00 1.94
CA GLU A 77 -0.08 -12.26 2.82
C GLU A 77 1.39 -12.65 2.60
N TRP A 78 1.65 -13.80 1.98
CA TRP A 78 2.99 -14.35 1.81
C TRP A 78 3.45 -14.18 0.37
N VAL A 79 4.40 -13.28 0.17
CA VAL A 79 4.93 -12.92 -1.15
C VAL A 79 6.45 -12.99 -1.14
N TYR A 80 7.04 -13.20 -2.31
CA TYR A 80 8.48 -13.19 -2.51
C TYR A 80 8.83 -12.20 -3.62
N LEU A 81 9.92 -11.47 -3.40
CA LEU A 81 10.48 -10.45 -4.27
C LEU A 81 11.88 -10.89 -4.68
#